data_AF-A0A7J2R609-F1
#
_entry.id   AF-A0A7J2R609-F1
#
_cell.length_a   1.000
_cell.length_b   1.000
_cell.length_c   1.000
_cell.angle_alpha   90.00
_cell.angle_beta   90.00
_cell.angle_gamma   90.00
#
_symmetry.space_group_name_H-M   'P 1'
#
loop_
_entity.id
_entity.type
_entity.pdbx_description
1 polymer ?
#
loop_
_entity_poly.entity_id
_entity_poly.type
_entity_poly.pdbx_seq_one_letter_code
_entity_poly.pdbx_strand_id
1 'polypeptide(L)'
;MNIFWIITDSICNYERSDLFGLLPIYRKLEEEKEGFYFKDAISQFPSTNLSLLSFLTGRFPYYIFPDYYRSIDNLPSLKRKNLIKPLKKKNYRIQSIIFGREQAVITNDILNPYYKKHMYKGDHWLNAKEVYHFFIQKTKQFQPIENNFLFVFFRPADPQTDLFLTKIIEYLKRNDY
;
A
#
# COMPACT_ATOMS: atom_id res chain seq x y z
N MET A 1 -9.60 -5.02 -15.67
CA MET A 1 -8.39 -5.62 -15.06
C MET A 1 -8.15 -5.01 -13.70
N ASN A 2 -8.06 -5.82 -12.65
CA ASN A 2 -7.91 -5.34 -11.28
C ASN A 2 -6.45 -5.49 -10.83
N ILE A 3 -5.91 -4.46 -10.18
CA ILE A 3 -4.58 -4.47 -9.57
C ILE A 3 -4.76 -4.19 -8.09
N PHE A 4 -4.39 -5.17 -7.26
CA PHE A 4 -4.35 -5.02 -5.81
C PHE A 4 -2.90 -4.88 -5.39
N TRP A 5 -2.56 -3.73 -4.82
CA TRP A 5 -1.22 -3.49 -4.30
C TRP A 5 -1.27 -3.45 -2.77
N ILE A 6 -0.91 -4.58 -2.17
CA ILE A 6 -0.95 -4.79 -0.72
C ILE A 6 0.47 -4.65 -0.18
N ILE A 7 0.66 -3.77 0.78
CA ILE A 7 1.93 -3.57 1.47
C ILE A 7 1.72 -3.84 2.96
N THR A 8 2.67 -4.56 3.56
CA THR A 8 2.69 -4.83 4.99
C THR A 8 3.99 -4.31 5.58
N ASP A 9 3.88 -3.37 6.53
CA ASP A 9 5.01 -2.74 7.20
C ASP A 9 5.69 -3.69 8.19
N SER A 10 6.95 -3.40 8.52
CA SER A 10 7.72 -4.13 9.52
C SER A 10 7.99 -5.62 9.21
N ILE A 11 7.93 -6.03 7.94
CA ILE A 11 8.44 -7.35 7.51
C ILE A 11 9.94 -7.26 7.20
N CYS A 12 10.72 -8.16 7.76
CA CYS A 12 12.14 -8.35 7.43
C CYS A 12 12.41 -9.76 6.89
N ASN A 13 13.41 -9.87 6.02
CA ASN A 13 13.86 -11.15 5.46
C ASN A 13 14.55 -12.06 6.47
N TYR A 14 14.83 -11.54 7.66
CA TYR A 14 15.39 -12.27 8.79
C TYR A 14 14.67 -11.81 10.05
N GLU A 15 14.33 -12.76 10.91
CA GLU A 15 13.65 -12.49 12.19
C GLU A 15 14.64 -11.75 13.10
N ARG A 16 14.27 -10.54 13.54
CA ARG A 16 14.96 -9.84 14.63
C ARG A 16 14.09 -9.89 15.87
N SER A 17 14.69 -9.74 17.04
CA SER A 17 13.94 -9.70 18.30
C SER A 17 12.87 -8.61 18.36
N ASP A 18 12.99 -7.56 17.55
CA ASP A 18 12.09 -6.40 17.46
C ASP A 18 11.22 -6.36 16.19
N LEU A 19 11.45 -7.25 15.21
CA LEU A 19 10.78 -7.22 13.91
C LEU A 19 10.32 -8.60 13.47
N PHE A 20 9.15 -8.64 12.84
CA PHE A 20 8.54 -9.87 12.40
C PHE A 20 9.18 -10.34 11.07
N GLY A 21 9.39 -11.65 10.97
CA GLY A 21 9.75 -12.30 9.71
C GLY A 21 8.59 -12.29 8.70
N LEU A 22 8.76 -13.01 7.60
CA LEU A 22 7.71 -13.15 6.59
C LEU A 22 6.45 -13.80 7.19
N LEU A 23 5.30 -13.14 7.00
CA LEU A 23 4.00 -13.62 7.49
C LEU A 23 3.64 -15.01 6.89
N PRO A 24 3.01 -15.90 7.67
CA PRO A 24 2.60 -17.23 7.21
C PRO A 24 1.86 -17.25 5.87
N ILE A 25 0.94 -16.32 5.62
CA ILE A 25 0.21 -16.26 4.36
C ILE A 25 1.13 -16.05 3.15
N TYR A 26 2.18 -15.23 3.29
CA TYR A 26 3.13 -15.01 2.20
C TYR A 26 4.03 -16.22 1.98
N ARG A 27 4.45 -16.92 3.05
CA ARG A 27 5.17 -18.19 2.95
C ARG A 27 4.34 -19.24 2.22
N LYS A 28 3.06 -19.36 2.60
CA LYS A 28 2.12 -20.30 1.96
C LYS A 28 2.01 -20.04 0.46
N LEU A 29 1.84 -18.78 0.05
CA LEU A 29 1.77 -18.42 -1.36
C LEU A 29 3.06 -18.82 -2.10
N GLU A 30 4.24 -18.57 -1.50
CA GLU A 30 5.54 -18.99 -2.06
C GLU A 30 5.65 -20.51 -2.21
N GLU A 31 5.31 -21.26 -1.18
CA GLU A 31 5.36 -22.74 -1.17
C GLU A 31 4.40 -23.35 -2.20
N GLU A 32 3.20 -22.77 -2.35
CA GLU A 32 2.19 -23.18 -3.34
C GLU A 32 2.52 -22.69 -4.76
N LYS A 33 3.61 -21.90 -4.94
CA LYS A 33 4.05 -21.32 -6.21
C LYS A 33 2.97 -20.45 -6.88
N GLU A 34 2.21 -19.71 -6.08
CA GLU A 34 1.12 -18.86 -6.57
C GLU A 34 1.60 -17.47 -7.02
N GLY A 35 2.58 -17.45 -7.93
CA GLY A 35 3.11 -16.23 -8.53
C GLY A 35 4.63 -16.18 -8.53
N PHE A 36 5.16 -14.96 -8.55
CA PHE A 36 6.59 -14.70 -8.54
C PHE A 36 7.03 -14.14 -7.19
N TYR A 37 8.13 -14.66 -6.69
CA TYR A 37 8.68 -14.31 -5.39
C TYR A 37 10.13 -13.86 -5.54
N PHE A 38 10.48 -12.81 -4.82
CA PHE A 38 11.83 -12.29 -4.73
C PHE A 38 12.29 -12.49 -3.30
N LYS A 39 13.32 -13.32 -3.10
CA LYS A 39 13.87 -13.62 -1.76
C LYS A 39 14.34 -12.33 -1.07
N ASP A 40 14.97 -11.44 -1.83
CA ASP A 40 15.46 -10.17 -1.34
C ASP A 40 14.83 -8.99 -2.08
N ALA A 41 14.07 -8.19 -1.33
CA ALA A 41 13.51 -6.93 -1.78
C ALA A 41 14.14 -5.79 -0.98
N ILE A 42 14.94 -4.96 -1.65
CA ILE A 42 15.62 -3.83 -1.01
C ILE A 42 14.63 -2.67 -0.85
N SER A 43 14.33 -2.31 0.39
CA SER A 43 13.56 -1.12 0.74
C SER A 43 14.47 0.09 1.01
N GLN A 44 13.87 1.27 1.24
CA GLN A 44 14.61 2.52 1.44
C GLN A 44 14.54 2.97 2.90
N PHE A 45 15.70 3.25 3.48
CA PHE A 45 15.87 3.77 4.84
C PHE A 45 15.71 5.32 4.87
N PRO A 46 15.36 5.98 6.00
CA PRO A 46 14.99 5.44 7.32
C PRO A 46 13.50 5.22 7.62
N SER A 47 12.56 5.51 6.72
CA SER A 47 11.13 5.50 7.09
C SER A 47 10.22 4.79 6.10
N THR A 48 9.12 4.25 6.64
CA THR A 48 7.98 3.71 5.88
C THR A 48 7.55 4.68 4.77
N ASN A 49 7.43 5.98 5.09
CA ASN A 49 7.02 7.00 4.12
C ASN A 49 7.97 7.09 2.93
N LEU A 50 9.27 7.07 3.17
CA LEU A 50 10.27 7.11 2.10
C LEU A 50 10.27 5.85 1.26
N SER A 51 10.13 4.68 1.88
CA SER A 51 9.98 3.40 1.18
C SER A 51 8.76 3.41 0.25
N LEU A 52 7.60 3.78 0.78
CA LEU A 52 6.35 3.87 0.00
C LEU A 52 6.48 4.83 -1.19
N LEU A 53 7.07 6.00 -0.97
CA LEU A 53 7.31 6.98 -2.04
C LEU A 53 8.26 6.47 -3.11
N SER A 54 9.30 5.75 -2.70
CA SER A 54 10.25 5.15 -3.62
C SER A 54 9.58 4.10 -4.48
N PHE A 55 8.71 3.27 -3.90
CA PHE A 55 7.92 2.31 -4.67
C PHE A 55 6.96 3.00 -5.63
N LEU A 56 6.29 4.07 -5.20
CA LEU A 56 5.32 4.82 -6.01
C LEU A 56 5.95 5.55 -7.20
N THR A 57 7.23 5.92 -7.10
CA THR A 57 7.90 6.77 -8.08
C THR A 57 9.04 6.08 -8.83
N GLY A 58 9.52 4.94 -8.33
CA GLY A 58 10.72 4.26 -8.81
C GLY A 58 12.00 5.08 -8.59
N ARG A 59 12.04 5.94 -7.55
CA ARG A 59 13.14 6.88 -7.30
C ARG A 59 13.63 6.79 -5.88
N PHE A 60 14.94 7.00 -5.68
CA PHE A 60 15.50 7.12 -4.34
C PHE A 60 14.91 8.31 -3.59
N PRO A 61 14.70 8.19 -2.27
CA PRO A 61 14.17 9.27 -1.42
C PRO A 61 14.93 10.58 -1.58
N TYR A 62 16.25 10.55 -1.72
CA TYR A 62 17.09 11.74 -1.87
C TYR A 62 16.73 12.59 -3.10
N TYR A 63 16.25 11.98 -4.20
CA TYR A 63 15.76 12.72 -5.37
C TYR A 63 14.37 13.34 -5.18
N ILE A 64 13.65 12.90 -4.14
CA ILE A 64 12.32 13.37 -3.78
C ILE A 64 12.44 14.43 -2.66
N PHE A 65 13.31 14.17 -1.68
CA PHE A 65 13.61 14.98 -0.50
C PHE A 65 15.12 15.24 -0.43
N PRO A 66 15.65 16.19 -1.21
CA PRO A 66 17.07 16.53 -1.14
C PRO A 66 17.47 17.05 0.25
N ASP A 67 16.53 17.71 0.94
CA ASP A 67 16.65 18.12 2.34
C ASP A 67 15.54 17.45 3.17
N TYR A 68 15.88 16.41 3.92
CA TYR A 68 14.95 15.64 4.77
C TYR A 68 14.14 16.50 5.76
N TYR A 69 14.58 17.74 6.00
CA TYR A 69 14.02 18.70 6.97
C TYR A 69 13.23 19.85 6.35
N ARG A 70 13.15 19.97 5.01
CA ARG A 70 12.24 20.95 4.39
C ARG A 70 10.86 20.33 4.28
N SER A 71 9.86 21.06 4.78
CA SER A 71 8.48 20.59 4.92
C SER A 71 7.95 19.92 3.65
N ILE A 72 7.15 18.86 3.87
CA ILE A 72 6.39 18.08 2.87
C ILE A 72 5.65 18.96 1.83
N ASP A 73 5.37 20.21 2.18
CA ASP A 73 4.68 21.19 1.35
C ASP A 73 5.42 21.56 0.04
N ASN A 74 6.71 21.21 -0.10
CA ASN A 74 7.55 21.57 -1.24
C ASN A 74 7.89 20.42 -2.21
N LEU A 75 6.95 19.50 -2.50
CA LEU A 75 7.19 18.35 -3.40
C LEU A 75 6.51 18.46 -4.79
N PRO A 76 6.89 19.40 -5.68
CA PRO A 76 6.36 19.47 -7.04
C PRO A 76 6.78 18.28 -7.92
N SER A 77 7.80 17.51 -7.53
CA SER A 77 8.30 16.34 -8.28
C SER A 77 7.31 15.17 -8.27
N LEU A 78 6.58 14.96 -7.18
CA LEU A 78 5.59 13.88 -7.02
C LEU A 78 4.36 14.07 -7.91
N LYS A 79 3.99 15.32 -8.22
CA LYS A 79 2.86 15.64 -9.12
C LYS A 79 3.04 15.15 -10.55
N ARG A 80 4.29 15.00 -11.03
CA ARG A 80 4.56 14.76 -12.45
C ARG A 80 5.09 13.37 -12.79
N LYS A 81 5.70 12.66 -11.84
CA LYS A 81 6.50 11.45 -12.09
C LYS A 81 6.21 10.36 -11.04
N ASN A 82 5.05 9.72 -11.16
CA ASN A 82 4.63 8.58 -10.35
C ASN A 82 3.91 7.53 -11.23
N LEU A 83 3.74 6.30 -10.71
CA LEU A 83 3.09 5.20 -11.42
C LEU A 83 1.57 5.38 -11.65
N ILE A 84 0.92 6.28 -10.89
CA ILE A 84 -0.52 6.54 -11.02
C ILE A 84 -0.86 7.25 -12.32
N LYS A 85 -0.03 8.18 -12.78
CA LYS A 85 -0.31 8.94 -14.01
C LYS A 85 -0.43 8.03 -15.24
N PRO A 86 0.47 7.05 -15.49
CA PRO A 86 0.27 6.02 -16.49
C PRO A 86 -1.03 5.22 -16.31
N LEU A 87 -1.41 4.83 -15.09
CA LEU A 87 -2.64 4.08 -14.82
C LEU A 87 -3.90 4.91 -15.15
N LYS A 88 -3.94 6.19 -14.76
CA LYS A 88 -5.03 7.11 -15.10
C LYS A 88 -5.22 7.25 -16.61
N LYS A 89 -4.12 7.33 -17.38
CA LYS A 89 -4.18 7.34 -18.86
C LYS A 89 -4.76 6.05 -19.47
N LYS A 90 -4.71 4.94 -18.73
CA LYS A 90 -5.31 3.64 -19.10
C LYS A 90 -6.72 3.45 -18.49
N ASN A 91 -7.37 4.53 -18.07
CA ASN A 91 -8.71 4.54 -17.48
C ASN A 91 -8.84 3.68 -16.21
N TYR A 92 -7.76 3.58 -15.42
CA TYR A 92 -7.87 2.94 -14.12
C TYR A 92 -8.62 3.83 -13.12
N ARG A 93 -9.59 3.22 -12.43
CA ARG A 93 -10.19 3.73 -11.21
C ARG A 93 -9.24 3.49 -10.05
N ILE A 94 -8.57 4.56 -9.62
CA ILE A 94 -7.58 4.52 -8.55
C ILE A 94 -8.29 4.68 -7.20
N GLN A 95 -8.09 3.70 -6.32
CA GLN A 95 -8.58 3.68 -4.96
C GLN A 95 -7.47 3.30 -3.99
N SER A 96 -7.65 3.67 -2.73
CA SER A 96 -6.62 3.43 -1.73
C SER A 96 -7.19 3.35 -0.33
N ILE A 97 -6.48 2.60 0.51
CA ILE A 97 -6.67 2.50 1.95
C ILE A 97 -5.33 2.97 2.55
N ILE A 98 -5.12 4.29 2.68
CA ILE A 98 -3.90 4.95 3.22
C ILE A 98 -4.25 5.74 4.48
N PHE A 99 -3.40 5.66 5.52
CA PHE A 99 -3.69 6.25 6.83
C PHE A 99 -2.45 6.84 7.52
N GLY A 100 -2.60 8.11 7.92
CA GLY A 100 -1.62 8.98 8.57
C GLY A 100 -1.74 10.38 7.98
N ARG A 101 -1.92 11.44 8.79
CA ARG A 101 -2.13 12.83 8.28
C ARG A 101 -1.02 13.23 7.30
N GLU A 102 0.22 12.93 7.64
CA GLU A 102 1.40 13.22 6.81
C GLU A 102 1.41 12.41 5.51
N GLN A 103 1.11 11.11 5.58
CA GLN A 103 1.02 10.25 4.40
C GLN A 103 -0.11 10.68 3.47
N ALA A 104 -1.27 11.05 4.01
CA ALA A 104 -2.40 11.55 3.23
C ALA A 104 -2.09 12.89 2.55
N VAL A 105 -1.30 13.77 3.17
CA VAL A 105 -0.81 15.01 2.55
C VAL A 105 0.18 14.69 1.41
N ILE A 106 1.14 13.80 1.66
CA ILE A 106 2.17 13.42 0.69
C ILE A 106 1.59 12.67 -0.52
N THR A 107 0.62 11.79 -0.27
CA THR A 107 0.03 10.92 -1.32
C THR A 107 -1.26 11.50 -1.91
N ASN A 108 -1.72 12.69 -1.48
CA ASN A 108 -2.99 13.29 -1.91
C ASN A 108 -3.18 13.34 -3.44
N ASP A 109 -2.14 13.69 -4.19
CA ASP A 109 -2.18 13.75 -5.66
C ASP A 109 -2.23 12.36 -6.34
N ILE A 110 -1.77 11.33 -5.62
CA ILE A 110 -1.81 9.91 -5.97
C ILE A 110 -3.19 9.32 -5.60
N LEU A 111 -3.89 9.90 -4.61
CA LEU A 111 -5.11 9.36 -4.01
C LEU A 111 -6.46 9.99 -4.41
N ASN A 112 -6.52 11.14 -5.07
CA ASN A 112 -7.81 11.83 -5.24
C ASN A 112 -8.50 11.51 -6.58
N PRO A 113 -9.74 10.96 -6.53
CA PRO A 113 -10.94 11.82 -6.47
C PRO A 113 -11.84 11.68 -5.22
N TYR A 114 -11.49 10.85 -4.23
CA TYR A 114 -12.34 10.62 -3.05
C TYR A 114 -11.89 11.31 -1.76
N TYR A 115 -10.78 12.05 -1.76
CA TYR A 115 -10.34 12.78 -0.57
C TYR A 115 -11.34 13.89 -0.22
N LYS A 116 -12.14 13.67 0.82
CA LYS A 116 -12.87 14.72 1.50
C LYS A 116 -11.98 15.24 2.62
N LYS A 117 -11.68 16.55 2.59
CA LYS A 117 -11.14 17.28 3.74
C LYS A 117 -11.98 16.87 4.96
N HIS A 118 -11.35 16.36 6.03
CA HIS A 118 -11.98 15.83 7.25
C HIS A 118 -12.41 14.34 7.29
N MET A 119 -12.14 13.51 6.27
CA MET A 119 -12.46 12.07 6.34
C MET A 119 -11.64 11.31 7.39
N TYR A 120 -10.48 11.85 7.78
CA TYR A 120 -9.61 11.31 8.81
C TYR A 120 -9.49 12.31 9.96
N LYS A 121 -10.43 12.23 10.90
CA LYS A 121 -10.41 12.92 12.19
C LYS A 121 -10.01 11.94 13.32
N GLY A 122 -8.90 11.21 13.15
CA GLY A 122 -8.44 10.26 14.17
C GLY A 122 -6.93 10.29 14.32
N ASP A 123 -6.46 10.48 15.55
CA ASP A 123 -5.06 10.42 15.96
C ASP A 123 -4.50 8.98 16.01
N HIS A 124 -5.06 8.03 15.25
CA HIS A 124 -4.67 6.62 15.30
C HIS A 124 -4.62 5.96 13.92
N TRP A 125 -3.76 4.95 13.82
CA TRP A 125 -3.62 4.07 12.67
C TRP A 125 -4.75 3.04 12.66
N LEU A 126 -5.25 2.68 11.47
CA LEU A 126 -6.19 1.58 11.35
C LEU A 126 -5.54 0.27 11.76
N ASN A 127 -6.27 -0.56 12.51
CA ASN A 127 -5.86 -1.94 12.75
C ASN A 127 -6.21 -2.84 11.55
N ALA A 128 -5.65 -4.06 11.53
CA ALA A 128 -5.83 -5.01 10.44
C ALA A 128 -7.30 -5.34 10.12
N LYS A 129 -8.18 -5.38 11.14
CA LYS A 129 -9.61 -5.65 10.96
C LYS A 129 -10.31 -4.52 10.21
N GLU A 130 -9.99 -3.28 10.54
CA GLU A 130 -10.53 -2.10 9.87
C GLU A 130 -10.08 -2.05 8.41
N VAL A 131 -8.79 -2.29 8.15
CA VAL A 131 -8.25 -2.38 6.78
C VAL A 131 -8.99 -3.44 5.98
N TYR A 132 -9.22 -4.64 6.54
CA TYR A 132 -10.00 -5.70 5.90
C TYR A 132 -11.44 -5.27 5.58
N HIS A 133 -12.14 -4.62 6.51
CA HIS A 133 -13.51 -4.17 6.26
C HIS A 133 -13.57 -3.13 5.13
N PHE A 134 -12.65 -2.17 5.10
CA PHE A 134 -12.56 -1.21 4.01
C PHE A 134 -12.21 -1.89 2.70
N PHE A 135 -11.31 -2.87 2.70
CA PHE A 135 -10.98 -3.66 1.52
C PHE A 135 -12.24 -4.27 0.91
N ILE A 136 -12.99 -5.05 1.70
CA ILE A 136 -14.23 -5.70 1.24
C ILE A 136 -15.27 -4.67 0.77
N GLN A 137 -15.40 -3.54 1.48
CA GLN A 137 -16.32 -2.48 1.08
C GLN A 137 -15.97 -1.91 -0.31
N LYS A 138 -14.68 -1.68 -0.57
CA LYS A 138 -14.21 -1.12 -1.85
C LYS A 138 -14.28 -2.12 -2.98
N THR A 139 -13.86 -3.36 -2.76
CA THR A 139 -13.87 -4.41 -3.81
C THR A 139 -15.28 -4.79 -4.23
N LYS A 140 -16.26 -4.79 -3.32
CA LYS A 140 -17.68 -5.01 -3.67
C LYS A 140 -18.25 -3.98 -4.65
N GLN A 141 -17.60 -2.82 -4.80
CA GLN A 141 -18.02 -1.78 -5.73
C GLN A 141 -17.34 -1.89 -7.10
N PHE A 142 -16.44 -2.85 -7.30
CA PHE A 142 -15.73 -3.03 -8.56
C PHE A 142 -16.65 -3.71 -9.56
N GLN A 143 -16.78 -3.10 -10.73
CA GLN A 143 -17.47 -3.72 -11.85
C GLN A 143 -16.47 -4.57 -12.67
N PRO A 144 -16.87 -5.74 -13.20
CA PRO A 144 -15.96 -6.62 -13.94
C PRO A 144 -15.27 -5.97 -15.15
N ILE A 145 -15.95 -5.03 -15.81
CA ILE A 145 -15.45 -4.31 -16.98
C ILE A 145 -14.50 -3.15 -16.61
N GLU A 146 -14.46 -2.73 -15.35
CA GLU A 146 -13.61 -1.62 -14.92
C GLU A 146 -12.14 -2.05 -14.79
N ASN A 147 -11.25 -1.11 -15.05
CA ASN A 147 -9.85 -1.23 -14.64
C ASN A 147 -9.73 -0.63 -13.25
N ASN A 148 -9.47 -1.44 -12.23
CA ASN A 148 -9.36 -0.96 -10.86
C ASN A 148 -7.93 -1.09 -10.35
N PHE A 149 -7.52 -0.10 -9.56
CA PHE A 149 -6.27 -0.16 -8.81
C PHE A 149 -6.61 0.11 -7.34
N LEU A 150 -6.31 -0.82 -6.45
CA LEU A 150 -6.52 -0.67 -5.02
C LEU A 150 -5.20 -0.81 -4.28
N PHE A 151 -4.75 0.29 -3.68
CA PHE A 151 -3.64 0.29 -2.75
C PHE A 151 -4.12 -0.02 -1.33
N VAL A 152 -3.44 -0.93 -0.63
CA VAL A 152 -3.76 -1.35 0.74
C VAL A 152 -2.49 -1.39 1.57
N PHE A 153 -2.53 -0.84 2.78
CA PHE A 153 -1.39 -0.83 3.69
C PHE A 153 -1.78 -1.43 5.04
N PHE A 154 -1.00 -2.39 5.52
CA PHE A 154 -1.10 -3.03 6.84
C PHE A 154 0.10 -2.67 7.70
N ARG A 155 -0.12 -2.46 9.00
CA ARG A 155 0.93 -2.25 10.00
C ARG A 155 0.42 -2.61 11.40
N PRO A 156 1.27 -3.19 12.27
CA PRO A 156 2.53 -3.86 11.93
C PRO A 156 2.26 -5.24 11.29
N ALA A 157 3.28 -5.87 10.71
CA ALA A 157 3.25 -7.29 10.44
C ALA A 157 3.05 -8.07 11.75
N ASP A 158 1.87 -8.62 11.99
CA ASP A 158 1.55 -9.36 13.21
C ASP A 158 0.52 -10.47 12.93
N PRO A 159 0.18 -11.34 13.90
CA PRO A 159 -0.79 -12.42 13.68
C PRO A 159 -2.20 -11.94 13.28
N GLN A 160 -2.61 -10.73 13.69
CA GLN A 160 -3.90 -10.16 13.27
C GLN A 160 -3.85 -9.78 11.78
N THR A 161 -2.75 -9.16 11.35
CA THR A 161 -2.50 -8.82 9.95
C THR A 161 -2.45 -10.06 9.09
N ASP A 162 -1.76 -11.12 9.51
CA ASP A 162 -1.75 -12.41 8.81
C ASP A 162 -3.16 -13.01 8.65
N LEU A 163 -3.95 -13.02 9.72
CA LEU A 163 -5.33 -13.50 9.69
C LEU A 163 -6.18 -12.75 8.66
N PHE A 164 -6.10 -11.42 8.63
CA PHE A 164 -6.92 -10.60 7.74
C PHE A 164 -6.39 -10.58 6.30
N LEU A 165 -5.07 -10.65 6.10
CA LEU A 165 -4.48 -10.87 4.78
C LEU A 165 -4.91 -12.21 4.19
N THR A 166 -4.90 -13.28 4.99
CA THR A 166 -5.40 -14.59 4.56
C THR A 166 -6.84 -14.49 4.05
N LYS A 167 -7.72 -13.81 4.79
CA LYS A 167 -9.11 -13.58 4.36
C LYS A 167 -9.20 -12.75 3.07
N ILE A 168 -8.33 -11.76 2.87
CA ILE A 168 -8.26 -10.99 1.62
C ILE A 168 -7.87 -11.89 0.45
N ILE A 169 -6.80 -12.67 0.59
CA ILE A 169 -6.31 -13.56 -0.45
C ILE A 169 -7.38 -14.61 -0.81
N GLU A 170 -8.01 -15.24 0.18
CA GLU A 170 -9.12 -16.17 -0.06
C GLU A 170 -10.31 -15.50 -0.76
N TYR A 171 -10.66 -14.29 -0.34
CA TYR A 171 -11.73 -13.52 -0.99
C TYR A 171 -11.41 -13.24 -2.45
N LEU A 172 -10.18 -12.81 -2.76
CA LEU A 172 -9.75 -12.54 -4.13
C LEU A 172 -9.84 -13.80 -5.00
N LYS A 173 -9.31 -14.93 -4.51
CA LYS A 173 -9.40 -16.22 -5.21
C LYS A 173 -10.84 -16.67 -5.47
N ARG A 174 -11.72 -16.56 -4.49
CA ARG A 174 -13.14 -16.99 -4.61
C ARG A 174 -13.96 -16.15 -5.58
N ASN A 175 -13.50 -14.96 -5.93
CA ASN A 175 -14.22 -14.02 -6.79
C ASN A 175 -13.50 -13.82 -8.14
N ASP A 176 -12.52 -14.67 -8.47
CA ASP A 176 -11.76 -14.63 -9.73
C ASP A 176 -11.18 -13.24 -10.05
N TYR A 177 -10.62 -12.60 -9.02
CA TYR A 177 -9.99 -11.29 -9.12
C TYR A 177 -8.55 -11.32 -9.62
#